data_AF-A0A7X0A021-F1
#
_entry.id   AF-A0A7X0A021-F1
#
_cell.length_a   1.000
_cell.length_b   1.000
_cell.length_c   1.000
_cell.angle_alpha   90.00
_cell.angle_beta   90.00
_cell.angle_gamma   90.00
#
_symmetry.space_group_name_H-M   'P 1'
#
loop_
_entity.id
_entity.type
_entity.pdbx_description
1 polymer ?
#
loop_
_entity_poly.entity_id
_entity_poly.type
_entity_poly.pdbx_seq_one_letter_code
_entity_poly.pdbx_strand_id
1 'polypeptide(L)'
;MKFLHILLIPALLLPLFSIAQSNYKPGYVVTIKGDTLKGFINIKEWAVNPKKISFKTSADKKESQEFGVSEITFFKAINLESYQRYIGLLNSDPTDIGNIPTGRNTSTITDSVFLKIIQKGDKITLFEYTDDKKDHYFVADNRDNKPEELVYRIYTEEDGKTINENGYMRQFFALALKYKTDSELLKAAIEKSTYNFRDLVAISRKINNNKEKDDEAFIAHKKGTFFFVSAALNISNISSDNGTIETLTNSTPTSYFPRIAAGINVLANPNVGRLVFRAEAAFTVNKYKASLSYNNGDGIETYSFSQNTLSIIPQVLYNFYNADELKIYGAAGASFNITKYGGNTFYNKQAGRSANIIHDYLTLESGWTSFPLKIGAVLNKKLDFWVSYIPNATFSRNLGYSVQVSAVQVGLNYVFY
;
A
#
# COMPACT_ATOMS: atom_id res chain seq x y z
N MET A 1 6.54 28.82 26.39
CA MET A 1 5.83 29.32 25.19
C MET A 1 6.70 29.42 23.91
N LYS A 2 7.89 28.80 23.82
CA LYS A 2 8.78 28.91 22.63
C LYS A 2 8.50 27.91 21.49
N PHE A 3 7.63 26.93 21.68
CA PHE A 3 7.30 25.90 20.66
C PHE A 3 5.94 26.11 19.97
N LEU A 4 5.14 27.10 20.39
CA LEU A 4 3.80 27.32 19.84
C LEU A 4 3.85 27.72 18.35
N HIS A 5 4.93 28.38 17.92
CA HIS A 5 5.08 28.88 16.54
C HIS A 5 5.45 27.75 15.56
N ILE A 6 6.15 26.72 16.04
CA ILE A 6 6.50 25.51 15.27
C ILE A 6 5.23 24.67 14.99
N LEU A 7 4.22 24.74 15.85
CA LEU A 7 2.93 24.07 15.65
C LEU A 7 1.97 24.88 14.76
N LEU A 8 2.18 26.21 14.65
CA LEU A 8 1.33 27.11 13.88
C LEU A 8 1.51 26.95 12.35
N ILE A 9 2.74 26.70 11.89
CA ILE A 9 3.06 26.52 10.47
C ILE A 9 2.37 25.25 9.88
N PRO A 10 2.45 24.06 10.50
CA PRO A 10 1.66 22.91 10.06
C PRO A 10 0.16 23.19 10.13
N ALA A 11 -0.34 23.86 11.17
CA ALA A 11 -1.75 24.19 11.33
C ALA A 11 -2.29 25.12 10.22
N LEU A 12 -1.49 26.06 9.73
CA LEU A 12 -1.83 26.94 8.60
C LEU A 12 -1.75 26.24 7.24
N LEU A 13 -0.95 25.17 7.10
CA LEU A 13 -0.82 24.40 5.86
C LEU A 13 -1.83 23.25 5.75
N LEU A 14 -2.39 22.77 6.87
CA LEU A 14 -3.43 21.71 6.91
C LEU A 14 -4.64 21.97 5.99
N PRO A 15 -5.22 23.19 5.89
CA PRO A 15 -6.35 23.42 4.98
C PRO A 15 -5.98 23.30 3.50
N LEU A 16 -4.71 23.46 3.10
CA LEU A 16 -4.27 23.23 1.72
C LEU A 16 -4.33 21.74 1.32
N PHE A 17 -4.28 20.84 2.31
CA PHE A 17 -4.41 19.39 2.11
C PHE A 17 -5.85 18.89 2.28
N SER A 18 -6.80 19.75 2.65
CA SER A 18 -8.23 19.42 2.77
C SER A 18 -8.96 19.43 1.41
N ILE A 19 -8.23 19.56 0.31
CA ILE A 19 -8.76 19.11 -0.98
C ILE A 19 -8.77 17.58 -0.89
N ALA A 20 -9.90 16.98 -0.56
CA ALA A 20 -10.15 15.57 -0.80
C ALA A 20 -9.89 15.32 -2.29
N GLN A 21 -8.64 14.97 -2.62
CA GLN A 21 -8.20 15.08 -4.00
C GLN A 21 -8.98 14.09 -4.82
N SER A 22 -9.62 14.58 -5.86
CA SER A 22 -10.32 13.75 -6.82
C SER A 22 -9.30 13.22 -7.83
N ASN A 23 -9.26 11.90 -8.03
CA ASN A 23 -8.41 11.25 -9.01
C ASN A 23 -9.14 11.18 -10.37
N TYR A 24 -9.38 12.35 -10.95
CA TYR A 24 -10.06 12.49 -12.24
C TYR A 24 -9.17 11.98 -13.38
N LYS A 25 -9.66 10.98 -14.10
CA LYS A 25 -8.98 10.36 -15.25
C LYS A 25 -9.81 10.55 -16.52
N PRO A 26 -9.17 10.80 -17.69
CA PRO A 26 -9.90 10.93 -18.96
C PRO A 26 -10.82 9.74 -19.19
N GLY A 27 -12.05 10.02 -19.61
CA GLY A 27 -13.10 9.01 -19.73
C GLY A 27 -14.35 9.52 -20.42
N TYR A 28 -15.37 8.67 -20.43
CA TYR A 28 -16.70 9.03 -20.91
C TYR A 28 -17.77 8.22 -20.21
N VAL A 29 -18.99 8.76 -20.22
CA VAL A 29 -20.21 8.08 -19.81
C VAL A 29 -21.16 7.99 -20.99
N VAL A 30 -21.99 6.95 -21.02
CA VAL A 30 -23.09 6.80 -21.98
C VAL A 30 -24.39 6.91 -21.18
N THR A 31 -25.22 7.90 -21.51
CA THR A 31 -26.49 8.13 -20.82
C THR A 31 -27.50 7.04 -21.16
N ILE A 32 -28.59 6.96 -20.39
CA ILE A 32 -29.73 6.10 -20.73
C ILE A 32 -30.36 6.40 -22.10
N LYS A 33 -30.15 7.60 -22.66
CA LYS A 33 -30.62 7.99 -23.99
C LYS A 33 -29.68 7.55 -25.12
N GLY A 34 -28.50 7.02 -24.79
CA GLY A 34 -27.45 6.64 -25.74
C GLY A 34 -26.44 7.74 -26.03
N ASP A 35 -26.64 8.95 -25.50
CA ASP A 35 -25.68 10.05 -25.68
C ASP A 35 -24.36 9.77 -24.96
N THR A 36 -23.23 10.01 -25.63
CA THR A 36 -21.90 9.85 -25.05
C THR A 36 -21.35 11.19 -24.59
N LEU A 37 -21.09 11.31 -23.28
CA LEU A 37 -20.49 12.50 -22.68
C LEU A 37 -19.02 12.23 -22.37
N LYS A 38 -18.11 12.92 -23.07
CA LYS A 38 -16.66 12.86 -22.82
C LYS A 38 -16.26 13.80 -21.69
N GLY A 39 -15.29 13.39 -20.88
CA GLY A 39 -14.82 14.17 -19.76
C GLY A 39 -13.84 13.40 -18.88
N PHE A 40 -14.00 13.54 -17.57
CA PHE A 40 -13.11 12.95 -16.58
C PHE A 40 -13.91 12.25 -15.49
N ILE A 41 -13.51 11.05 -15.11
CA ILE A 41 -14.15 10.23 -14.07
C ILE A 41 -13.22 10.15 -12.87
N ASN A 42 -13.74 10.38 -11.67
CA ASN A 42 -12.99 10.24 -10.43
C ASN A 42 -12.84 8.77 -10.04
N ILE A 43 -11.65 8.19 -10.27
CA ILE A 43 -11.35 6.78 -9.97
C ILE A 43 -10.89 6.63 -8.51
N LYS A 44 -11.53 5.73 -7.75
CA LYS A 44 -11.20 5.48 -6.34
C LYS A 44 -10.67 4.06 -6.14
N GLU A 45 -10.06 3.79 -4.99
CA GLU A 45 -9.69 2.43 -4.57
C GLU A 45 -10.94 1.71 -4.05
N TRP A 46 -11.82 1.31 -4.98
CA TRP A 46 -13.07 0.64 -4.66
C TRP A 46 -12.82 -0.79 -4.19
N ALA A 47 -13.26 -1.12 -2.98
CA ALA A 47 -13.32 -2.50 -2.51
C ALA A 47 -14.56 -3.24 -3.07
N VAL A 48 -15.62 -2.49 -3.38
CA VAL A 48 -16.88 -2.97 -3.98
C VAL A 48 -17.21 -2.13 -5.20
N ASN A 49 -17.93 -2.68 -6.17
CA ASN A 49 -18.25 -1.95 -7.39
C ASN A 49 -18.98 -0.62 -7.08
N PRO A 50 -18.62 0.49 -7.76
CA PRO A 50 -19.21 1.79 -7.47
C PRO A 50 -20.71 1.79 -7.79
N LYS A 51 -21.54 2.32 -6.89
CA LYS A 51 -22.97 2.60 -7.17
C LYS A 51 -23.18 3.92 -7.92
N LYS A 52 -22.23 4.84 -7.74
CA LYS A 52 -22.18 6.16 -8.39
C LYS A 52 -20.74 6.52 -8.70
N ILE A 53 -20.55 7.32 -9.74
CA ILE A 53 -19.29 7.92 -10.12
C ILE A 53 -19.40 9.44 -10.14
N SER A 54 -18.30 10.12 -9.83
CA SER A 54 -18.19 11.58 -10.01
C SER A 54 -17.56 11.86 -11.37
N PHE A 55 -18.17 12.75 -12.15
CA PHE A 55 -17.78 13.10 -13.52
C PHE A 55 -17.62 14.62 -13.68
N LYS A 56 -16.66 15.02 -14.51
CA LYS A 56 -16.44 16.40 -14.93
C LYS A 56 -16.31 16.50 -16.44
N THR A 57 -16.91 17.54 -17.04
CA THR A 57 -16.76 17.80 -18.48
C THR A 57 -15.40 18.35 -18.85
N SER A 58 -14.70 19.00 -17.91
CA SER A 58 -13.32 19.49 -18.06
C SER A 58 -12.56 19.32 -16.73
N ALA A 59 -11.25 19.12 -16.80
CA ALA A 59 -10.38 18.93 -15.64
C ALA A 59 -10.41 20.14 -14.68
N ASP A 60 -10.51 21.35 -15.23
CA ASP A 60 -10.43 22.61 -14.47
C ASP A 60 -11.75 23.01 -13.80
N LYS A 61 -12.86 22.34 -14.16
CA LYS A 61 -14.16 22.66 -13.58
C LYS A 61 -14.18 22.21 -12.12
N LYS A 62 -14.53 23.12 -11.20
CA LYS A 62 -14.62 22.79 -9.76
C LYS A 62 -15.76 21.82 -9.47
N GLU A 63 -16.92 22.07 -10.07
CA GLU A 63 -18.13 21.26 -9.89
C GLU A 63 -18.02 19.91 -10.59
N SER A 64 -18.49 18.87 -9.92
CA SER A 64 -18.64 17.52 -10.46
C SER A 64 -20.11 17.11 -10.47
N GLN A 65 -20.51 16.40 -11.51
CA GLN A 65 -21.81 15.75 -11.59
C GLN A 65 -21.69 14.30 -11.13
N GLU A 66 -22.67 13.79 -10.38
CA GLU A 66 -22.75 12.36 -10.08
C GLU A 66 -23.61 11.62 -11.10
N PHE A 67 -23.14 10.45 -11.50
CA PHE A 67 -23.91 9.50 -12.31
C PHE A 67 -23.97 8.16 -11.59
N GLY A 68 -25.18 7.65 -11.39
CA GLY A 68 -25.46 6.30 -10.94
C GLY A 68 -26.14 5.47 -12.03
N VAL A 69 -26.58 4.27 -11.65
CA VAL A 69 -27.22 3.32 -12.55
C VAL A 69 -28.54 3.82 -13.14
N SER A 70 -29.19 4.81 -12.51
CA SER A 70 -30.41 5.45 -13.01
C SER A 70 -30.14 6.41 -14.17
N GLU A 71 -28.94 7.00 -14.27
CA GLU A 71 -28.64 8.05 -15.24
C GLU A 71 -27.84 7.55 -16.45
N ILE A 72 -26.99 6.52 -16.27
CA ILE A 72 -26.05 6.06 -17.31
C ILE A 72 -26.12 4.54 -17.50
N THR A 73 -25.82 4.10 -18.72
CA THR A 73 -25.74 2.68 -19.11
C THR A 73 -24.31 2.15 -19.15
N PHE A 74 -23.32 3.04 -19.24
CA PHE A 74 -21.91 2.67 -19.35
C PHE A 74 -21.02 3.81 -18.89
N PHE A 75 -19.85 3.49 -18.34
CA PHE A 75 -18.75 4.44 -18.21
C PHE A 75 -17.39 3.77 -18.40
N LYS A 76 -16.42 4.55 -18.89
CA LYS A 76 -15.04 4.10 -19.07
C LYS A 76 -14.06 5.20 -18.70
N ALA A 77 -13.13 4.86 -17.82
CA ALA A 77 -11.88 5.59 -17.70
C ALA A 77 -10.86 5.00 -18.66
N ILE A 78 -10.35 5.83 -19.56
CA ILE A 78 -9.51 5.41 -20.68
C ILE A 78 -8.23 4.77 -20.13
N ASN A 79 -7.87 3.60 -20.66
CA ASN A 79 -6.72 2.79 -20.27
C ASN A 79 -6.70 2.41 -18.78
N LEU A 80 -7.87 2.35 -18.13
CA LEU A 80 -8.01 1.99 -16.72
C LEU A 80 -9.09 0.95 -16.55
N GLU A 81 -10.37 1.32 -16.58
CA GLU A 81 -11.45 0.41 -16.29
C GLU A 81 -12.75 0.87 -16.93
N SER A 82 -13.62 -0.08 -17.22
CA SER A 82 -14.91 0.17 -17.82
C SER A 82 -15.98 -0.66 -17.16
N TYR A 83 -17.19 -0.09 -17.14
CA TYR A 83 -18.31 -0.62 -16.42
C TYR A 83 -19.57 -0.49 -17.26
N GLN A 84 -20.40 -1.52 -17.20
CA GLN A 84 -21.68 -1.60 -17.88
C GLN A 84 -22.80 -1.76 -16.87
N ARG A 85 -23.89 -1.02 -17.08
CA ARG A 85 -25.09 -1.16 -16.28
C ARG A 85 -25.70 -2.54 -16.49
N TYR A 86 -26.10 -3.15 -15.38
CA TYR A 86 -26.90 -4.37 -15.33
C TYR A 86 -28.17 -4.10 -14.51
N ILE A 87 -29.25 -4.75 -14.92
CA ILE A 87 -30.51 -4.80 -14.19
C ILE A 87 -30.96 -6.26 -14.26
N GLY A 88 -31.03 -6.93 -13.13
CA GLY A 88 -31.40 -8.33 -13.11
C GLY A 88 -31.21 -8.97 -11.76
N LEU A 89 -31.24 -10.30 -11.76
CA LEU A 89 -31.12 -11.12 -10.57
C LEU A 89 -29.65 -11.28 -10.17
N LEU A 90 -29.37 -11.03 -8.90
CA LEU A 90 -28.09 -11.31 -8.25
C LEU A 90 -28.28 -12.45 -7.25
N ASN A 91 -27.40 -13.44 -7.30
CA ASN A 91 -27.41 -14.54 -6.36
C ASN A 91 -26.95 -14.09 -4.96
N SER A 92 -27.81 -14.23 -3.95
CA SER A 92 -27.50 -13.85 -2.57
C SER A 92 -26.76 -14.90 -1.73
N ASP A 93 -26.44 -16.06 -2.31
CA ASP A 93 -25.78 -17.18 -1.62
C ASP A 93 -24.40 -16.76 -1.07
N PRO A 94 -24.11 -16.99 0.22
CA PRO A 94 -22.77 -16.77 0.74
C PRO A 94 -21.78 -17.77 0.13
N THR A 95 -20.57 -17.30 -0.17
CA THR A 95 -19.47 -18.14 -0.65
C THR A 95 -18.29 -18.15 0.32
N ASP A 96 -18.46 -17.56 1.50
CA ASP A 96 -17.45 -17.54 2.56
C ASP A 96 -17.35 -18.93 3.20
N ILE A 97 -16.15 -19.50 3.19
CA ILE A 97 -15.83 -20.81 3.78
C ILE A 97 -16.01 -20.77 5.30
N GLY A 98 -15.85 -19.61 5.93
CA GLY A 98 -16.09 -19.42 7.37
C GLY A 98 -17.56 -19.45 7.76
N ASN A 99 -18.49 -19.34 6.80
CA ASN A 99 -19.93 -19.27 7.03
C ASN A 99 -20.70 -19.99 5.93
N ILE A 100 -20.44 -21.30 5.78
CA ILE A 100 -21.12 -22.15 4.80
C ILE A 100 -22.53 -22.50 5.31
N PRO A 101 -23.60 -22.21 4.53
CA PRO A 101 -24.96 -22.51 4.94
C PRO A 101 -25.24 -24.01 4.85
N THR A 102 -26.12 -24.50 5.73
CA THR A 102 -26.68 -25.85 5.62
C THR A 102 -27.81 -25.85 4.60
N GLY A 103 -27.70 -26.74 3.60
CA GLY A 103 -28.65 -26.86 2.50
C GLY A 103 -28.41 -25.87 1.36
N ARG A 104 -28.96 -26.21 0.20
CA ARG A 104 -28.84 -25.39 -1.02
C ARG A 104 -29.68 -24.11 -0.89
N ASN A 105 -29.04 -22.96 -0.98
CA ASN A 105 -29.71 -21.67 -1.15
C ASN A 105 -29.81 -21.32 -2.65
N THR A 106 -30.96 -20.80 -3.07
CA THR A 106 -31.22 -20.36 -4.45
C THR A 106 -31.82 -18.94 -4.49
N SER A 107 -31.70 -18.21 -3.39
CA SER A 107 -32.31 -16.89 -3.22
C SER A 107 -31.62 -15.87 -4.11
N THR A 108 -32.42 -15.10 -4.85
CA THR A 108 -31.94 -14.05 -5.74
C THR A 108 -32.59 -12.71 -5.38
N ILE A 109 -31.85 -11.62 -5.62
CA ILE A 109 -32.31 -10.25 -5.40
C ILE A 109 -32.29 -9.54 -6.74
N THR A 110 -33.36 -8.82 -7.09
CA THR A 110 -33.33 -7.94 -8.27
C THR A 110 -32.63 -6.63 -7.89
N ASP A 111 -31.56 -6.28 -8.60
CA ASP A 111 -30.83 -5.04 -8.36
C ASP A 111 -30.38 -4.39 -9.69
N SER A 112 -30.02 -3.10 -9.62
CA SER A 112 -29.33 -2.40 -10.70
C SER A 112 -27.94 -1.98 -10.27
N VAL A 113 -26.94 -2.50 -10.97
CA VAL A 113 -25.52 -2.37 -10.60
C VAL A 113 -24.66 -2.02 -11.81
N PHE A 114 -23.43 -1.59 -11.56
CA PHE A 114 -22.40 -1.47 -12.58
C PHE A 114 -21.48 -2.69 -12.53
N LEU A 115 -21.52 -3.53 -13.58
CA LEU A 115 -20.61 -4.64 -13.77
C LEU A 115 -19.31 -4.13 -14.38
N LYS A 116 -18.18 -4.46 -13.76
CA LYS A 116 -16.85 -4.16 -14.30
C LYS A 116 -16.56 -5.11 -15.45
N ILE A 117 -16.14 -4.58 -16.60
CA ILE A 117 -15.72 -5.39 -17.73
C ILE A 117 -14.27 -5.83 -17.48
N ILE A 118 -14.06 -7.14 -17.31
CA ILE A 118 -12.73 -7.69 -17.01
C ILE A 118 -12.10 -8.36 -18.22
N GLN A 119 -12.91 -8.90 -19.13
CA GLN A 119 -12.46 -9.42 -20.42
C GLN A 119 -13.51 -9.14 -21.48
N LYS A 120 -13.09 -8.62 -22.63
CA LYS A 120 -13.97 -8.35 -23.78
C LYS A 120 -13.36 -8.95 -25.04
N GLY A 121 -14.11 -9.76 -25.76
CA GLY A 121 -13.72 -10.26 -27.08
C GLY A 121 -14.89 -10.24 -28.04
N ASP A 122 -14.75 -10.91 -29.19
CA ASP A 122 -15.78 -10.86 -30.24
C ASP A 122 -16.99 -11.74 -29.91
N LYS A 123 -16.81 -12.82 -29.15
CA LYS A 123 -17.84 -13.84 -28.91
C LYS A 123 -18.56 -13.64 -27.58
N ILE A 124 -17.78 -13.45 -26.52
CA ILE A 124 -18.31 -13.25 -25.17
C ILE A 124 -17.61 -12.09 -24.47
N THR A 125 -18.29 -11.53 -23.47
CA THR A 125 -17.72 -10.56 -22.53
C THR A 125 -17.87 -11.09 -21.11
N LEU A 126 -16.79 -11.06 -20.35
CA LEU A 126 -16.76 -11.43 -18.94
C LEU A 126 -16.78 -10.17 -18.08
N PHE A 127 -17.63 -10.19 -17.06
CA PHE A 127 -17.78 -9.11 -16.10
C PHE A 127 -17.59 -9.59 -14.67
N GLU A 128 -17.31 -8.63 -13.79
CA GLU A 128 -17.14 -8.79 -12.35
C GLU A 128 -18.00 -7.76 -11.61
N TYR A 129 -18.62 -8.21 -10.52
CA TYR A 129 -19.30 -7.37 -9.56
C TYR A 129 -18.98 -7.84 -8.15
N THR A 130 -18.27 -7.01 -7.40
CA THR A 130 -17.99 -7.26 -5.98
C THR A 130 -18.97 -6.47 -5.14
N ASP A 131 -19.69 -7.16 -4.26
CA ASP A 131 -20.50 -6.56 -3.20
C ASP A 131 -19.83 -6.77 -1.83
N ASP A 132 -20.53 -6.42 -0.74
CA ASP A 132 -19.99 -6.55 0.63
C ASP A 132 -19.84 -8.02 1.08
N LYS A 133 -20.31 -8.99 0.30
CA LYS A 133 -20.34 -10.42 0.65
C LYS A 133 -19.39 -11.25 -0.21
N LYS A 134 -19.37 -11.03 -1.53
CA LYS A 134 -18.61 -11.85 -2.47
C LYS A 134 -18.36 -11.19 -3.82
N ASP A 135 -17.52 -11.86 -4.61
CA ASP A 135 -17.39 -11.60 -6.03
C ASP A 135 -18.42 -12.39 -6.83
N HIS A 136 -19.12 -11.68 -7.70
CA HIS A 136 -20.01 -12.23 -8.71
C HIS A 136 -19.34 -12.08 -10.07
N TYR A 137 -19.41 -13.13 -10.89
CA TYR A 137 -18.93 -13.07 -12.27
C TYR A 137 -20.12 -13.26 -13.21
N PHE A 138 -20.10 -12.52 -14.32
CA PHE A 138 -21.15 -12.59 -15.34
C PHE A 138 -20.51 -12.86 -16.68
N VAL A 139 -21.20 -13.59 -17.54
CA VAL A 139 -20.83 -13.74 -18.93
C VAL A 139 -21.97 -13.26 -19.82
N ALA A 140 -21.67 -12.41 -20.79
CA ALA A 140 -22.59 -12.08 -21.86
C ALA A 140 -22.15 -12.79 -23.13
N ASP A 141 -23.10 -13.41 -23.80
CA ASP A 141 -22.96 -13.71 -25.22
C ASP A 141 -23.12 -12.39 -26.00
N ASN A 142 -22.11 -12.00 -26.77
CA ASN A 142 -22.11 -10.70 -27.45
C ASN A 142 -23.13 -10.61 -28.60
N ARG A 143 -23.73 -11.73 -29.03
CA ARG A 143 -24.85 -11.71 -29.98
C ARG A 143 -26.13 -11.16 -29.35
N ASP A 144 -26.36 -11.52 -28.09
CA ASP A 144 -27.58 -11.15 -27.35
C ASP A 144 -27.33 -9.97 -26.40
N ASN A 145 -26.06 -9.70 -26.09
CA ASN A 145 -25.55 -8.65 -25.22
C ASN A 145 -26.24 -8.57 -23.84
N LYS A 146 -26.65 -9.73 -23.32
CA LYS A 146 -27.30 -9.89 -22.02
C LYS A 146 -26.35 -10.62 -21.07
N PRO A 147 -25.79 -9.93 -20.05
CA PRO A 147 -25.00 -10.59 -19.02
C PRO A 147 -25.86 -11.56 -18.20
N GLU A 148 -25.34 -12.76 -17.98
CA GLU A 148 -25.90 -13.77 -17.09
C GLU A 148 -24.89 -14.10 -15.99
N GLU A 149 -25.34 -14.22 -14.75
CA GLU A 149 -24.47 -14.56 -13.63
C GLU A 149 -23.96 -16.01 -13.78
N LEU A 150 -22.68 -16.20 -13.55
CA LEU A 150 -22.05 -17.51 -13.51
C LEU A 150 -22.41 -18.21 -12.19
N VAL A 151 -22.91 -19.43 -12.30
CA VAL A 151 -23.49 -20.14 -11.16
C VAL A 151 -22.40 -20.81 -10.34
N TYR A 152 -22.19 -20.35 -9.11
CA TYR A 152 -21.34 -20.99 -8.12
C TYR A 152 -21.99 -20.96 -6.73
N ARG A 153 -22.01 -22.10 -6.05
CA ARG A 153 -22.55 -22.23 -4.69
C ARG A 153 -21.70 -23.17 -3.85
N ILE A 154 -21.60 -22.86 -2.57
CA ILE A 154 -21.01 -23.73 -1.55
C ILE A 154 -22.06 -23.90 -0.45
N TYR A 155 -22.35 -25.15 -0.07
CA TYR A 155 -23.24 -25.46 1.04
C TYR A 155 -22.87 -26.78 1.69
N THR A 156 -23.31 -27.02 2.92
CA THR A 156 -23.19 -28.32 3.58
C THR A 156 -24.49 -29.11 3.50
N GLU A 157 -24.41 -30.41 3.25
CA GLU A 157 -25.53 -31.34 3.42
C GLU A 157 -25.75 -31.61 4.92
N GLU A 158 -26.90 -32.21 5.27
CA GLU A 158 -27.26 -32.51 6.66
C GLU A 158 -26.25 -33.46 7.34
N ASP A 159 -25.52 -34.26 6.56
CA ASP A 159 -24.45 -35.16 7.03
C ASP A 159 -23.09 -34.47 7.25
N GLY A 160 -23.02 -33.15 7.03
CA GLY A 160 -21.81 -32.33 7.19
C GLY A 160 -20.90 -32.29 5.96
N LYS A 161 -21.26 -32.97 4.87
CA LYS A 161 -20.48 -32.96 3.62
C LYS A 161 -20.62 -31.60 2.92
N THR A 162 -19.49 -30.99 2.56
CA THR A 162 -19.48 -29.77 1.76
C THR A 162 -19.68 -30.09 0.28
N ILE A 163 -20.61 -29.39 -0.36
CA ILE A 163 -20.92 -29.48 -1.78
C ILE A 163 -20.54 -28.17 -2.48
N ASN A 164 -19.80 -28.29 -3.57
CA ASN A 164 -19.45 -27.19 -4.46
C ASN A 164 -20.23 -27.33 -5.77
N GLU A 165 -21.22 -26.47 -6.00
CA GLU A 165 -22.03 -26.45 -7.22
C GLU A 165 -21.34 -25.57 -8.27
N ASN A 166 -20.52 -26.17 -9.14
CA ASN A 166 -19.77 -25.47 -10.19
C ASN A 166 -20.59 -25.26 -11.47
N GLY A 167 -21.79 -24.69 -11.36
CA GLY A 167 -22.70 -24.47 -12.50
C GLY A 167 -22.09 -23.67 -13.65
N TYR A 168 -21.20 -22.73 -13.33
CA TYR A 168 -20.44 -21.91 -14.27
C TYR A 168 -19.66 -22.73 -15.31
N MET A 169 -19.16 -23.91 -14.94
CA MET A 169 -18.43 -24.78 -15.88
C MET A 169 -19.34 -25.19 -17.04
N ARG A 170 -20.61 -25.55 -16.76
CA ARG A 170 -21.60 -25.89 -17.79
C ARG A 170 -21.93 -24.70 -18.67
N GLN A 171 -22.04 -23.49 -18.09
CA GLN A 171 -22.27 -22.26 -18.85
C GLN A 171 -21.11 -22.00 -19.84
N PHE A 172 -19.86 -22.15 -19.41
CA PHE A 172 -18.71 -22.01 -20.31
C PHE A 172 -18.63 -23.12 -21.36
N PHE A 173 -18.93 -24.37 -21.02
CA PHE A 173 -19.01 -25.45 -22.00
C PHE A 173 -20.05 -25.17 -23.08
N ALA A 174 -21.23 -24.69 -22.69
CA ALA A 174 -22.28 -24.31 -23.65
C ALA A 174 -21.81 -23.20 -24.60
N LEU A 175 -21.13 -22.17 -24.08
CA LEU A 175 -20.55 -21.10 -24.90
C LEU A 175 -19.43 -21.61 -25.82
N ALA A 176 -18.54 -22.46 -25.31
CA ALA A 176 -17.46 -23.05 -26.11
C ALA A 176 -17.99 -23.89 -27.27
N LEU A 177 -19.04 -24.69 -27.03
CA LEU A 177 -19.73 -25.46 -28.08
C LEU A 177 -20.44 -24.55 -29.09
N LYS A 178 -21.18 -23.54 -28.61
CA LYS A 178 -21.89 -22.56 -29.46
C LYS A 178 -20.93 -21.86 -30.43
N TYR A 179 -19.72 -21.55 -29.97
CA TYR A 179 -18.70 -20.86 -30.74
C TYR A 179 -17.66 -21.78 -31.42
N LYS A 180 -17.82 -23.10 -31.31
CA LYS A 180 -16.92 -24.12 -31.89
C LYS A 180 -15.46 -23.93 -31.49
N THR A 181 -15.23 -23.66 -30.20
CA THR A 181 -13.89 -23.47 -29.60
C THR A 181 -13.54 -24.58 -28.62
N ASP A 182 -14.27 -25.69 -28.65
CA ASP A 182 -14.24 -26.82 -27.72
C ASP A 182 -13.03 -27.73 -27.90
N SER A 183 -11.83 -27.16 -27.92
CA SER A 183 -10.58 -27.90 -27.87
C SER A 183 -10.42 -28.67 -26.55
N GLU A 184 -9.76 -29.83 -26.57
CA GLU A 184 -9.43 -30.60 -25.36
C GLU A 184 -8.70 -29.76 -24.30
N LEU A 185 -7.85 -28.81 -24.74
CA LEU A 185 -7.16 -27.88 -23.84
C LEU A 185 -8.09 -26.85 -23.18
N LEU A 186 -9.20 -26.47 -23.82
CA LEU A 186 -10.21 -25.61 -23.21
C LEU A 186 -11.08 -26.42 -22.25
N LYS A 187 -11.49 -27.63 -22.63
CA LYS A 187 -12.27 -28.53 -21.77
C LYS A 187 -11.53 -28.80 -20.45
N ALA A 188 -10.27 -29.22 -20.54
CA ALA A 188 -9.44 -29.45 -19.37
C ALA A 188 -9.21 -28.17 -18.53
N ALA A 189 -9.15 -26.99 -19.16
CA ALA A 189 -9.04 -25.72 -18.45
C ALA A 189 -10.33 -25.38 -17.70
N ILE A 190 -11.51 -25.65 -18.27
CA ILE A 190 -12.80 -25.45 -17.60
C ILE A 190 -12.94 -26.43 -16.43
N GLU A 191 -12.64 -27.71 -16.61
CA GLU A 191 -12.79 -28.74 -15.56
C GLU A 191 -11.88 -28.51 -14.35
N LYS A 192 -10.68 -27.98 -14.58
CA LYS A 192 -9.69 -27.69 -13.52
C LYS A 192 -9.82 -26.30 -12.93
N SER A 193 -10.71 -25.47 -13.48
CA SER A 193 -10.86 -24.09 -13.02
C SER A 193 -11.51 -24.01 -11.66
N THR A 194 -11.17 -22.95 -10.94
CA THR A 194 -11.88 -22.51 -9.75
C THR A 194 -12.69 -21.26 -10.07
N TYR A 195 -13.68 -20.94 -9.23
CA TYR A 195 -14.53 -19.76 -9.41
C TYR A 195 -13.80 -18.49 -8.95
N ASN A 196 -12.78 -18.08 -9.70
CA ASN A 196 -12.01 -16.86 -9.42
C ASN A 196 -11.67 -16.10 -10.70
N PHE A 197 -11.34 -14.82 -10.53
CA PHE A 197 -10.96 -13.91 -11.60
C PHE A 197 -9.96 -14.52 -12.60
N ARG A 198 -8.86 -15.11 -12.12
CA ARG A 198 -7.75 -15.59 -12.96
C ARG A 198 -8.21 -16.69 -13.91
N ASP A 199 -8.89 -17.71 -13.38
CA ASP A 199 -9.28 -18.87 -14.16
C ASP A 199 -10.41 -18.51 -15.14
N LEU A 200 -11.37 -17.70 -14.70
CA LEU A 200 -12.51 -17.29 -15.53
C LEU A 200 -12.09 -16.38 -16.69
N VAL A 201 -11.15 -15.46 -16.47
CA VAL A 201 -10.54 -14.64 -17.55
C VAL A 201 -9.79 -15.54 -18.53
N ALA A 202 -9.00 -16.50 -18.05
CA ALA A 202 -8.25 -17.42 -18.91
C ALA A 202 -9.17 -18.27 -19.80
N ILE A 203 -10.29 -18.78 -19.26
CA ILE A 203 -11.32 -19.48 -20.02
C ILE A 203 -11.96 -18.55 -21.07
N SER A 204 -12.37 -17.35 -20.65
CA SER A 204 -13.06 -16.41 -21.54
C SER A 204 -12.17 -15.96 -22.70
N ARG A 205 -10.88 -15.76 -22.42
CA ARG A 205 -9.84 -15.47 -23.42
C ARG A 205 -9.72 -16.60 -24.45
N LYS A 206 -9.69 -17.86 -24.01
CA LYS A 206 -9.63 -19.03 -24.90
C LYS A 206 -10.87 -19.14 -25.80
N ILE A 207 -12.07 -18.90 -25.26
CA ILE A 207 -13.30 -18.87 -26.06
C ILE A 207 -13.22 -17.76 -27.10
N ASN A 208 -12.81 -16.55 -26.69
CA ASN A 208 -12.67 -15.42 -27.58
C ASN A 208 -11.51 -15.53 -28.59
N ASN A 209 -10.56 -16.44 -28.38
CA ASN A 209 -9.29 -16.51 -29.12
C ASN A 209 -8.48 -15.20 -29.02
N ASN A 210 -8.54 -14.54 -27.86
CA ASN A 210 -7.83 -13.29 -27.58
C ASN A 210 -6.42 -13.56 -27.03
N LYS A 211 -5.53 -12.56 -27.13
CA LYS A 211 -4.27 -12.55 -26.37
C LYS A 211 -4.49 -11.84 -25.05
N GLU A 212 -3.69 -12.19 -24.04
CA GLU A 212 -3.75 -11.58 -22.71
C GLU A 212 -3.65 -10.06 -22.73
N LYS A 213 -2.81 -9.52 -23.63
CA LYS A 213 -2.66 -8.08 -23.82
C LYS A 213 -3.92 -7.35 -24.28
N ASP A 214 -4.91 -8.08 -24.78
CA ASP A 214 -6.16 -7.52 -25.31
C ASP A 214 -7.26 -7.48 -24.22
N ASP A 215 -7.00 -8.02 -23.03
CA ASP A 215 -7.98 -8.01 -21.93
C ASP A 215 -8.06 -6.63 -21.27
N GLU A 216 -9.28 -6.12 -21.04
CA GLU A 216 -9.49 -4.82 -20.35
C GLU A 216 -8.81 -4.81 -18.97
N ALA A 217 -8.85 -5.92 -18.22
CA ALA A 217 -8.16 -6.00 -16.94
C ALA A 217 -6.62 -6.03 -17.05
N PHE A 218 -6.07 -6.48 -18.18
CA PHE A 218 -4.63 -6.41 -18.44
C PHE A 218 -4.21 -5.00 -18.85
N ILE A 219 -5.01 -4.33 -19.69
CA ILE A 219 -4.82 -2.91 -20.05
C ILE A 219 -4.86 -2.03 -18.78
N ALA A 220 -5.70 -2.40 -17.80
CA ALA A 220 -5.78 -1.77 -16.48
C ALA A 220 -4.56 -2.01 -15.59
N HIS A 221 -3.75 -3.04 -15.84
CA HIS A 221 -2.72 -3.50 -14.91
C HIS A 221 -1.39 -2.78 -15.15
N LYS A 222 -1.24 -1.60 -14.52
CA LYS A 222 0.08 -0.96 -14.41
C LYS A 222 0.93 -1.72 -13.41
N LYS A 223 2.24 -1.84 -13.67
CA LYS A 223 3.19 -2.39 -12.69
C LYS A 223 3.09 -1.57 -11.40
N GLY A 224 2.65 -2.21 -10.32
CA GLY A 224 2.52 -1.62 -8.99
C GLY A 224 3.81 -1.59 -8.18
N THR A 225 4.86 -2.25 -8.68
CA THR A 225 6.08 -2.51 -7.95
C THR A 225 7.24 -1.74 -8.55
N PHE A 226 7.97 -1.03 -7.71
CA PHE A 226 9.13 -0.23 -8.12
C PHE A 226 10.19 -0.19 -7.03
N PHE A 227 11.45 -0.07 -7.43
CA PHE A 227 12.61 -0.10 -6.51
C PHE A 227 13.10 1.31 -6.21
N PHE A 228 13.89 1.46 -5.15
CA PHE A 228 14.62 2.70 -4.89
C PHE A 228 15.96 2.46 -4.19
N VAL A 229 16.85 3.42 -4.36
CA VAL A 229 18.06 3.59 -3.55
C VAL A 229 18.02 4.94 -2.86
N SER A 230 18.65 5.05 -1.70
CA SER A 230 18.55 6.20 -0.79
C SER A 230 19.92 6.61 -0.28
N ALA A 231 20.15 7.92 -0.24
CA ALA A 231 21.21 8.53 0.53
C ALA A 231 20.60 9.59 1.45
N ALA A 232 21.02 9.60 2.71
CA ALA A 232 20.47 10.51 3.71
C ALA A 232 21.53 10.93 4.74
N LEU A 233 21.32 12.09 5.36
CA LEU A 233 22.00 12.49 6.58
C LEU A 233 21.18 12.00 7.78
N ASN A 234 21.83 11.30 8.69
CA ASN A 234 21.26 10.87 9.97
C ASN A 234 21.85 11.72 11.11
N ILE A 235 20.96 12.43 11.81
CA ILE A 235 21.28 13.24 12.98
C ILE A 235 20.65 12.55 14.18
N SER A 236 21.45 11.82 14.94
CA SER A 236 20.98 11.01 16.07
C SER A 236 21.48 11.54 17.41
N ASN A 237 20.63 11.41 18.42
CA ASN A 237 20.89 11.82 19.78
C ASN A 237 20.75 10.63 20.71
N ILE A 238 21.57 10.59 21.76
CA ILE A 238 21.42 9.63 22.84
C ILE A 238 20.97 10.31 24.11
N SER A 239 19.98 9.72 24.77
CA SER A 239 19.54 10.11 26.10
C SER A 239 19.52 8.92 27.05
N SER A 240 19.45 9.19 28.35
CA SER A 240 19.27 8.18 29.38
C SER A 240 18.16 8.54 30.36
N ASP A 241 17.39 7.55 30.81
CA ASP A 241 16.19 7.80 31.65
C ASP A 241 16.52 8.50 32.99
N ASN A 242 17.72 8.29 33.53
CA ASN A 242 18.19 8.90 34.77
C ASN A 242 19.19 10.06 34.54
N GLY A 243 19.37 10.50 33.29
CA GLY A 243 20.28 11.59 32.95
C GLY A 243 21.77 11.27 33.09
N THR A 244 22.15 10.01 33.31
CA THR A 244 23.54 9.59 33.56
C THR A 244 24.50 9.87 32.40
N ILE A 245 24.01 9.89 31.17
CA ILE A 245 24.81 10.28 29.99
C ILE A 245 24.88 11.81 29.87
N GLU A 246 23.79 12.49 30.20
CA GLU A 246 23.67 13.94 30.14
C GLU A 246 24.50 14.63 31.24
N THR A 247 24.64 14.01 32.42
CA THR A 247 25.54 14.48 33.49
C THR A 247 27.00 14.40 33.07
N LEU A 248 27.37 13.50 32.16
CA LEU A 248 28.72 13.40 31.61
C LEU A 248 29.04 14.49 30.56
N THR A 249 28.10 15.33 30.15
CA THR A 249 28.32 16.28 29.04
C THR A 249 27.70 17.65 29.20
N ASN A 250 26.82 17.83 30.19
CA ASN A 250 25.91 18.97 30.29
C ASN A 250 24.99 19.18 29.05
N SER A 251 24.98 18.25 28.08
CA SER A 251 24.21 18.33 26.82
C SER A 251 24.03 16.97 26.14
N THR A 252 22.91 16.71 25.47
CA THR A 252 22.65 15.43 24.77
C THR A 252 23.72 15.12 23.70
N PRO A 253 24.46 14.00 23.76
CA PRO A 253 25.43 13.62 22.73
C PRO A 253 24.76 13.42 21.36
N THR A 254 25.28 14.08 20.32
CA THR A 254 24.75 14.04 18.95
C THR A 254 25.76 13.47 17.97
N SER A 255 25.27 12.73 16.97
CA SER A 255 26.04 12.10 15.90
C SER A 255 25.48 12.53 14.53
N TYR A 256 26.36 12.90 13.59
CA TYR A 256 26.02 13.33 12.22
C TYR A 256 26.70 12.41 11.21
N PHE A 257 25.95 11.51 10.59
CA PHE A 257 26.55 10.50 9.70
C PHE A 257 25.67 10.17 8.50
N PRO A 258 26.28 9.72 7.38
CA PRO A 258 25.53 9.26 6.23
C PRO A 258 24.76 7.97 6.56
N ARG A 259 23.60 7.87 5.92
CA ARG A 259 22.74 6.68 5.86
C ARG A 259 22.56 6.31 4.39
N ILE A 260 22.72 5.03 4.09
CA ILE A 260 22.41 4.48 2.78
C ILE A 260 21.28 3.47 2.93
N ALA A 261 20.38 3.40 1.96
CA ALA A 261 19.33 2.39 1.96
C ALA A 261 18.96 1.96 0.55
N ALA A 262 18.32 0.81 0.44
CA ALA A 262 17.66 0.35 -0.77
C ALA A 262 16.35 -0.33 -0.38
N GLY A 263 15.39 -0.36 -1.29
CA GLY A 263 14.11 -0.98 -0.99
C GLY A 263 13.19 -1.14 -2.18
N ILE A 264 12.01 -1.66 -1.87
CA ILE A 264 10.93 -1.92 -2.80
C ILE A 264 9.66 -1.25 -2.30
N ASN A 265 8.89 -0.71 -3.24
CA ASN A 265 7.55 -0.19 -3.04
C ASN A 265 6.56 -1.05 -3.81
N VAL A 266 5.41 -1.31 -3.19
CA VAL A 266 4.27 -2.02 -3.77
C VAL A 266 3.03 -1.16 -3.59
N LEU A 267 2.45 -0.68 -4.70
CA LEU A 267 1.20 0.06 -4.69
C LEU A 267 0.04 -0.89 -4.40
N ALA A 268 -0.83 -0.51 -3.45
CA ALA A 268 -2.04 -1.27 -3.18
C ALA A 268 -2.97 -1.29 -4.42
N ASN A 269 -3.07 -0.14 -5.10
CA ASN A 269 -3.77 -0.01 -6.38
C ASN A 269 -2.91 0.82 -7.35
N PRO A 270 -2.33 0.22 -8.40
CA PRO A 270 -1.46 0.95 -9.35
C PRO A 270 -2.16 2.07 -10.14
N ASN A 271 -3.49 2.03 -10.26
CA ASN A 271 -4.28 3.00 -11.02
C ASN A 271 -4.60 4.26 -10.22
N VAL A 272 -4.66 4.13 -8.90
CA VAL A 272 -4.83 5.25 -7.97
C VAL A 272 -3.48 5.66 -7.41
N GLY A 273 -2.76 4.72 -6.80
CA GLY A 273 -1.40 4.91 -6.30
C GLY A 273 -1.32 5.72 -5.01
N ARG A 274 -2.35 5.67 -4.15
CA ARG A 274 -2.36 6.39 -2.87
C ARG A 274 -1.64 5.64 -1.78
N LEU A 275 -2.01 4.38 -1.59
CA LEU A 275 -1.44 3.53 -0.57
C LEU A 275 -0.25 2.75 -1.14
N VAL A 276 0.89 2.80 -0.43
CA VAL A 276 2.12 2.11 -0.79
C VAL A 276 2.63 1.31 0.40
N PHE A 277 2.89 0.03 0.19
CA PHE A 277 3.65 -0.80 1.13
C PHE A 277 5.13 -0.74 0.73
N ARG A 278 5.99 -0.34 1.66
CA ARG A 278 7.43 -0.23 1.43
C ARG A 278 8.18 -1.20 2.32
N ALA A 279 9.17 -1.88 1.77
CA ALA A 279 10.20 -2.57 2.54
C ALA A 279 11.55 -1.94 2.23
N GLU A 280 12.25 -1.48 3.26
CA GLU A 280 13.52 -0.77 3.17
C GLU A 280 14.59 -1.49 4.00
N ALA A 281 15.77 -1.70 3.41
CA ALA A 281 16.97 -2.13 4.12
C ALA A 281 17.95 -0.96 4.17
N ALA A 282 18.44 -0.60 5.35
CA ALA A 282 19.27 0.58 5.56
C ALA A 282 20.49 0.30 6.42
N PHE A 283 21.58 0.99 6.13
CA PHE A 283 22.80 0.97 6.93
C PHE A 283 23.10 2.37 7.47
N THR A 284 23.34 2.47 8.78
CA THR A 284 23.70 3.70 9.47
C THR A 284 24.92 3.49 10.35
N VAL A 285 25.80 4.47 10.38
CA VAL A 285 26.90 4.56 11.34
C VAL A 285 26.60 5.70 12.30
N ASN A 286 26.78 5.52 13.60
CA ASN A 286 26.73 6.61 14.56
C ASN A 286 27.99 6.59 15.42
N LYS A 287 28.47 7.75 15.85
CA LYS A 287 29.55 7.87 16.84
C LYS A 287 29.18 8.88 17.90
N TYR A 288 29.23 8.45 19.15
CA TYR A 288 28.90 9.28 20.29
C TYR A 288 30.10 9.40 21.20
N LYS A 289 30.27 10.60 21.75
CA LYS A 289 31.27 10.92 22.75
C LYS A 289 30.64 11.87 23.76
N ALA A 290 30.78 11.52 25.02
CA ALA A 290 30.34 12.27 26.18
C ALA A 290 31.54 12.53 27.08
N SER A 291 31.84 13.79 27.41
CA SER A 291 33.02 14.16 28.21
C SER A 291 32.70 15.22 29.27
N LEU A 292 33.04 14.94 30.52
CA LEU A 292 32.92 15.85 31.66
C LEU A 292 34.31 16.23 32.13
N SER A 293 34.55 17.54 32.28
CA SER A 293 35.78 18.08 32.88
C SER A 293 35.44 18.74 34.20
N TYR A 294 36.16 18.39 35.26
CA TYR A 294 35.96 18.99 36.58
C TYR A 294 36.68 20.34 36.67
N ASN A 295 35.99 21.38 37.15
CA ASN A 295 36.59 22.70 37.38
C ASN A 295 37.76 22.56 38.36
N ASN A 296 38.89 23.22 38.07
CA ASN A 296 40.20 23.17 38.75
C ASN A 296 41.23 22.15 38.21
N GLY A 297 40.92 21.40 37.14
CA GLY A 297 41.89 20.48 36.52
C GLY A 297 42.02 19.13 37.22
N ASP A 298 41.10 18.83 38.14
CA ASP A 298 41.11 17.63 38.99
C ASP A 298 40.74 16.33 38.25
N GLY A 299 40.23 16.40 37.02
CA GLY A 299 40.07 15.23 36.18
C GLY A 299 39.18 15.39 34.95
N ILE A 300 39.18 14.34 34.11
CA ILE A 300 38.31 14.18 32.94
C ILE A 300 37.68 12.79 33.00
N GLU A 301 36.37 12.76 32.76
CA GLU A 301 35.62 11.55 32.46
C GLU A 301 35.14 11.59 31.01
N THR A 302 35.22 10.48 30.29
CA THR A 302 34.77 10.40 28.91
C THR A 302 34.18 9.03 28.62
N TYR A 303 32.93 9.01 28.21
CA TYR A 303 32.28 7.85 27.63
C TYR A 303 32.21 7.99 26.12
N SER A 304 32.54 6.94 25.38
CA SER A 304 32.39 6.93 23.93
C SER A 304 31.95 5.58 23.43
N PHE A 305 31.28 5.56 22.27
CA PHE A 305 31.03 4.35 21.51
C PHE A 305 30.56 4.69 20.09
N SER A 306 30.61 3.70 19.21
CA SER A 306 30.05 3.74 17.86
C SER A 306 29.00 2.66 17.65
N GLN A 307 28.01 2.93 16.80
CA GLN A 307 27.00 1.99 16.35
C GLN A 307 27.12 1.80 14.84
N ASN A 308 27.21 0.54 14.39
CA ASN A 308 27.02 0.19 12.99
C ASN A 308 25.74 -0.64 12.91
N THR A 309 24.69 -0.06 12.34
CA THR A 309 23.34 -0.61 12.40
C THR A 309 22.85 -0.96 11.01
N LEU A 310 22.42 -2.21 10.83
CA LEU A 310 21.60 -2.66 9.72
C LEU A 310 20.14 -2.67 10.17
N SER A 311 19.27 -2.04 9.41
CA SER A 311 17.84 -1.92 9.71
C SER A 311 17.00 -2.51 8.59
N ILE A 312 16.00 -3.33 8.95
CA ILE A 312 14.93 -3.76 8.04
C ILE A 312 13.63 -3.06 8.45
N ILE A 313 12.99 -2.38 7.51
CA ILE A 313 11.94 -1.40 7.81
C ILE A 313 10.74 -1.60 6.88
N PRO A 314 9.73 -2.41 7.27
CA PRO A 314 8.40 -2.34 6.69
C PRO A 314 7.72 -1.01 7.03
N GLN A 315 7.11 -0.37 6.02
CA GLN A 315 6.40 0.91 6.14
C GLN A 315 5.11 0.90 5.33
N VAL A 316 4.14 1.69 5.79
CA VAL A 316 2.94 2.05 5.03
C VAL A 316 3.04 3.54 4.72
N LEU A 317 2.93 3.89 3.43
CA LEU A 317 2.93 5.27 2.96
C LEU A 317 1.55 5.60 2.41
N TYR A 318 1.08 6.81 2.67
CA TYR A 318 -0.13 7.37 2.09
C TYR A 318 0.19 8.67 1.36
N ASN A 319 -0.01 8.70 0.05
CA ASN A 319 0.11 9.91 -0.77
C ASN A 319 -1.14 10.80 -0.57
N PHE A 320 -1.04 11.80 0.32
CA PHE A 320 -2.11 12.79 0.53
C PHE A 320 -2.27 13.74 -0.67
N TYR A 321 -1.18 14.01 -1.38
CA TYR A 321 -1.19 14.66 -2.70
C TYR A 321 -0.67 13.66 -3.73
N ASN A 322 -1.40 13.43 -4.83
CA ASN A 322 -1.06 12.35 -5.76
C ASN A 322 -1.33 12.72 -7.22
N ALA A 323 -0.51 13.61 -7.77
CA ALA A 323 -0.48 13.94 -9.19
C ALA A 323 0.65 13.17 -9.91
N ASP A 324 0.65 13.24 -11.24
CA ASP A 324 1.67 12.56 -12.05
C ASP A 324 3.08 13.18 -11.89
N GLU A 325 3.18 14.50 -11.73
CA GLU A 325 4.44 15.24 -11.58
C GLU A 325 4.88 15.42 -10.13
N LEU A 326 3.93 15.45 -9.19
CA LEU A 326 4.20 15.67 -7.77
C LEU A 326 3.32 14.76 -6.92
N LYS A 327 3.93 14.05 -5.98
CA LYS A 327 3.24 13.36 -4.88
C LYS A 327 3.77 13.85 -3.55
N ILE A 328 2.92 13.98 -2.55
CA ILE A 328 3.30 14.30 -1.17
C ILE A 328 2.71 13.22 -0.28
N TYR A 329 3.53 12.66 0.60
CA TYR A 329 3.15 11.49 1.40
C TYR A 329 3.62 11.57 2.84
N GLY A 330 2.98 10.74 3.64
CA GLY A 330 3.34 10.45 5.02
C GLY A 330 3.48 8.95 5.17
N ALA A 331 4.41 8.53 6.01
CA ALA A 331 4.70 7.13 6.26
C ALA A 331 4.90 6.86 7.73
N ALA A 332 4.49 5.68 8.14
CA ALA A 332 4.87 5.10 9.42
C ALA A 332 5.43 3.70 9.19
N GLY A 333 6.41 3.31 9.98
CA GLY A 333 7.01 1.98 9.88
C GLY A 333 7.53 1.46 11.21
N ALA A 334 7.92 0.18 11.20
CA ALA A 334 8.64 -0.45 12.28
C ALA A 334 10.03 -0.81 11.77
N SER A 335 11.07 -0.41 12.48
CA SER A 335 12.47 -0.68 12.16
C SER A 335 12.99 -1.76 13.08
N PHE A 336 13.47 -2.85 12.51
CA PHE A 336 14.16 -3.92 13.21
C PHE A 336 15.66 -3.73 13.00
N ASN A 337 16.37 -3.38 14.07
CA ASN A 337 17.75 -2.92 14.04
C ASN A 337 18.69 -3.98 14.59
N ILE A 338 19.71 -4.35 13.81
CA ILE A 338 20.82 -5.20 14.24
C ILE A 338 22.07 -4.33 14.28
N THR A 339 22.66 -4.18 15.46
CA THR A 339 23.73 -3.22 15.73
C THR A 339 24.99 -3.91 16.23
N LYS A 340 26.12 -3.55 15.62
CA LYS A 340 27.46 -3.86 16.14
C LYS A 340 28.04 -2.60 16.78
N TYR A 341 28.41 -2.73 18.05
CA TYR A 341 29.04 -1.66 18.81
C TYR A 341 30.55 -1.72 18.70
N GLY A 342 31.20 -0.55 18.78
CA GLY A 342 32.65 -0.42 18.81
C GLY A 342 33.06 0.67 19.76
N GLY A 343 34.21 0.50 20.42
CA GLY A 343 34.79 1.54 21.29
C GLY A 343 33.96 1.90 22.52
N ASN A 344 33.10 0.99 23.02
CA ASN A 344 32.31 1.14 24.25
C ASN A 344 33.22 1.27 25.47
N THR A 345 33.74 2.46 25.71
CA THR A 345 34.78 2.71 26.71
C THR A 345 34.44 3.89 27.60
N PHE A 346 34.73 3.73 28.88
CA PHE A 346 34.71 4.80 29.86
C PHE A 346 36.15 5.08 30.31
N TYR A 347 36.61 6.29 30.01
CA TYR A 347 37.91 6.82 30.38
C TYR A 347 37.75 7.74 31.59
N ASN A 348 38.52 7.52 32.64
CA ASN A 348 38.59 8.41 33.80
C ASN A 348 40.05 8.71 34.13
N LYS A 349 40.42 9.99 34.19
CA LYS A 349 41.73 10.43 34.66
C LYS A 349 41.54 11.55 35.67
N GLN A 350 42.06 11.35 36.89
CA GLN A 350 42.09 12.37 37.94
C GLN A 350 43.50 12.97 38.08
N ALA A 351 43.60 14.19 38.59
CA ALA A 351 44.90 14.83 38.85
C ALA A 351 45.77 13.96 39.78
N GLY A 352 47.02 13.73 39.39
CA GLY A 352 47.97 12.92 40.15
C GLY A 352 47.70 11.40 40.12
N ARG A 353 46.73 10.90 39.35
CA ARG A 353 46.42 9.46 39.19
C ARG A 353 46.61 8.99 37.75
N SER A 354 46.95 7.71 37.59
CA SER A 354 46.95 7.05 36.28
C SER A 354 45.53 7.00 35.70
N ALA A 355 45.43 7.09 34.38
CA ALA A 355 44.14 6.95 33.71
C ALA A 355 43.61 5.51 33.87
N ASN A 356 42.31 5.39 34.14
CA ASN A 356 41.59 4.14 34.14
C ASN A 356 40.70 4.06 32.89
N ILE A 357 40.71 2.91 32.21
CA ILE A 357 39.88 2.65 31.03
C ILE A 357 39.05 1.41 31.31
N ILE A 358 37.73 1.59 31.38
CA ILE A 358 36.77 0.50 31.52
C ILE A 358 36.22 0.21 30.13
N HIS A 359 36.46 -1.01 29.65
CA HIS A 359 35.84 -1.53 28.43
C HIS A 359 34.46 -2.09 28.73
N ASP A 360 33.58 -2.04 27.74
CA ASP A 360 32.20 -2.52 27.82
C ASP A 360 31.40 -1.91 28.98
N TYR A 361 31.62 -0.61 29.21
CA TYR A 361 31.05 0.11 30.34
C TYR A 361 29.52 0.04 30.42
N LEU A 362 28.82 0.11 29.27
CA LEU A 362 27.38 -0.10 29.20
C LEU A 362 27.05 -1.42 28.52
N THR A 363 26.06 -2.13 29.05
CA THR A 363 25.44 -3.28 28.38
C THR A 363 24.47 -2.80 27.29
N LEU A 364 24.87 -2.94 26.03
CA LEU A 364 24.10 -2.51 24.86
C LEU A 364 23.54 -3.71 24.10
N GLU A 365 22.27 -3.64 23.71
CA GLU A 365 21.56 -4.67 22.98
C GLU A 365 21.93 -4.66 21.50
N SER A 366 22.34 -5.80 20.97
CA SER A 366 22.62 -5.97 19.54
C SER A 366 21.35 -5.91 18.69
N GLY A 367 20.19 -6.24 19.25
CA GLY A 367 18.89 -6.17 18.57
C GLY A 367 17.93 -5.21 19.27
N TRP A 368 17.36 -4.26 18.54
CA TRP A 368 16.38 -3.31 19.09
C TRP A 368 15.40 -2.84 18.01
N THR A 369 14.28 -2.26 18.44
CA THR A 369 13.21 -1.80 17.53
C THR A 369 12.97 -0.31 17.67
N SER A 370 12.53 0.33 16.59
CA SER A 370 12.14 1.74 16.60
C SER A 370 11.02 2.02 15.60
N PHE A 371 10.29 3.12 15.76
CA PHE A 371 9.10 3.42 14.96
C PHE A 371 9.25 4.72 14.17
N PRO A 372 9.93 4.71 13.01
CA PRO A 372 10.11 5.90 12.20
C PRO A 372 8.79 6.45 11.65
N LEU A 373 8.65 7.77 11.71
CA LEU A 373 7.61 8.55 11.02
C LEU A 373 8.28 9.38 9.93
N LYS A 374 7.79 9.30 8.70
CA LYS A 374 8.39 9.97 7.53
C LYS A 374 7.36 10.84 6.83
N ILE A 375 7.80 11.97 6.32
CA ILE A 375 7.07 12.77 5.33
C ILE A 375 7.97 12.97 4.12
N GLY A 376 7.40 13.04 2.92
CA GLY A 376 8.20 13.26 1.72
C GLY A 376 7.41 13.70 0.51
N ALA A 377 8.15 14.03 -0.55
CA ALA A 377 7.62 14.48 -1.81
C ALA A 377 8.34 13.79 -2.98
N VAL A 378 7.57 13.17 -3.87
CA VAL A 378 8.06 12.53 -5.10
C VAL A 378 7.85 13.45 -6.28
N LEU A 379 8.93 13.82 -6.96
CA LEU A 379 8.95 14.65 -8.16
C LEU A 379 9.21 13.80 -9.40
N ASN A 380 8.37 13.98 -10.41
CA ASN A 380 8.45 13.35 -11.73
C ASN A 380 8.68 11.82 -11.68
N LYS A 381 8.11 11.18 -10.65
CA LYS A 381 8.24 9.73 -10.40
C LYS A 381 9.70 9.24 -10.29
N LYS A 382 10.69 10.11 -10.08
CA LYS A 382 12.10 9.72 -10.05
C LYS A 382 12.82 10.14 -8.78
N LEU A 383 12.56 11.34 -8.29
CA LEU A 383 13.26 11.91 -7.13
C LEU A 383 12.29 12.00 -5.96
N ASP A 384 12.63 11.42 -4.83
CA ASP A 384 11.81 11.42 -3.61
C ASP A 384 12.62 12.03 -2.45
N PHE A 385 12.25 13.26 -2.09
CA PHE A 385 12.84 13.99 -0.95
C PHE A 385 12.04 13.69 0.30
N TRP A 386 12.71 13.39 1.41
CA TRP A 386 12.01 13.02 2.63
C TRP A 386 12.72 13.46 3.90
N VAL A 387 11.91 13.65 4.95
CA VAL A 387 12.33 13.87 6.32
C VAL A 387 11.72 12.78 7.19
N SER A 388 12.51 12.16 8.06
CA SER A 388 12.05 11.13 8.99
C SER A 388 12.43 11.50 10.42
N TYR A 389 11.54 11.22 11.35
CA TYR A 389 11.79 11.30 12.78
C TYR A 389 11.68 9.90 13.39
N ILE A 390 12.67 9.53 14.19
CA ILE A 390 12.70 8.31 14.99
C ILE A 390 12.56 8.75 16.45
N PRO A 391 11.41 8.47 17.10
CA PRO A 391 11.25 8.70 18.54
C PRO A 391 12.25 7.89 19.36
N ASN A 392 12.41 8.23 20.64
CA ASN A 392 13.29 7.52 21.55
C ASN A 392 13.04 6.01 21.53
N ALA A 393 14.09 5.27 21.22
CA ALA A 393 14.10 3.81 21.17
C ALA A 393 15.21 3.28 22.08
N THR A 394 14.84 2.40 23.01
CA THR A 394 15.77 1.82 23.99
C THR A 394 16.59 0.70 23.37
N PHE A 395 17.91 0.72 23.58
CA PHE A 395 18.84 -0.31 23.08
C PHE A 395 19.79 -0.82 24.17
N SER A 396 19.35 -0.82 25.42
CA SER A 396 20.09 -1.37 26.57
C SER A 396 19.15 -2.14 27.49
N ARG A 397 19.63 -3.20 28.15
CA ARG A 397 18.92 -3.90 29.22
C ARG A 397 19.66 -3.73 30.55
N ASN A 398 19.14 -2.91 31.45
CA ASN A 398 19.57 -2.92 32.85
C ASN A 398 18.44 -2.43 33.77
N LEU A 399 18.38 -2.98 34.99
CA LEU A 399 17.31 -2.70 35.98
C LEU A 399 17.38 -1.29 36.58
N GLY A 400 18.45 -0.53 36.33
CA GLY A 400 18.68 0.79 36.92
C GLY A 400 19.03 1.92 35.95
N TYR A 401 19.14 1.63 34.64
CA TYR A 401 19.34 2.66 33.61
C TYR A 401 18.89 2.15 32.24
N SER A 402 18.38 3.05 31.40
CA SER A 402 18.11 2.78 29.99
C SER A 402 18.78 3.84 29.11
N VAL A 403 19.33 3.39 27.99
CA VAL A 403 19.93 4.23 26.95
C VAL A 403 19.00 4.21 25.76
N GLN A 404 18.62 5.41 25.32
CA GLN A 404 17.69 5.63 24.23
C GLN A 404 18.38 6.37 23.08
N VAL A 405 17.96 6.09 21.85
CA VAL A 405 18.35 6.85 20.67
C VAL A 405 17.11 7.46 20.02
N SER A 406 17.21 8.73 19.64
CA SER A 406 16.30 9.36 18.69
C SER A 406 17.07 9.88 17.50
N ALA A 407 16.38 10.09 16.38
CA ALA A 407 17.04 10.64 15.20
C ALA A 407 16.10 11.50 14.34
N VAL A 408 16.66 12.53 13.72
CA VAL A 408 16.09 13.21 12.56
C VAL A 408 16.94 12.83 11.35
N GLN A 409 16.28 12.44 10.28
CA GLN A 409 16.92 12.02 9.03
C GLN A 409 16.37 12.86 7.89
N VAL A 410 17.26 13.30 7.00
CA VAL A 410 16.89 14.01 5.77
C VAL A 410 17.55 13.30 4.60
N GLY A 411 16.77 12.91 3.60
CA GLY A 411 17.29 12.08 2.52
C GLY A 411 16.63 12.29 1.17
N LEU A 412 17.28 11.68 0.18
CA LEU A 412 16.86 11.63 -1.20
C LEU A 412 16.85 10.17 -1.64
N ASN A 413 15.72 9.74 -2.19
CA ASN A 413 15.60 8.47 -2.89
C ASN A 413 15.61 8.72 -4.41
N TYR A 414 16.29 7.83 -5.13
CA TYR A 414 16.12 7.69 -6.57
C TYR A 414 15.25 6.46 -6.85
N VAL A 415 14.17 6.64 -7.60
CA VAL A 415 13.11 5.65 -7.81
C VAL A 415 13.18 5.07 -9.22
N PHE A 416 13.07 3.74 -9.30
CA PHE A 416 13.10 2.96 -10.54
C PHE A 416 11.71 2.34 -10.79
N TYR A 417 10.89 3.01 -11.62
CA TYR A 417 9.55 2.55 -12.04
C TYR A 417 9.57 1.47 -13.11
#